data_AF-A0A2I8VKY6-F1
#
_entry.id   AF-A0A2I8VKY6-F1
#
_cell.length_a   1.000
_cell.length_b   1.000
_cell.length_c   1.000
_cell.angle_alpha   90.00
_cell.angle_beta   90.00
_cell.angle_gamma   90.00
#
_symmetry.space_group_name_H-M   'P 1'
#
loop_
_entity.id
_entity.type
_entity.pdbx_description
1 polymer ?
#
loop_
_entity_poly.entity_id
_entity_poly.type
_entity_poly.pdbx_seq_one_letter_code
_entity_poly.pdbx_strand_id
1 'polypeptide(L)'
;MRSSPGDTPPPAGRYHDLLAAVRGAGRDSVHRVHPQPDNRGGWPVAHADQHGVRAREQLHRFPGHGLGRHGGLTFRNLQIDGNWRNQSAPNGFGVEIRGTGIDPITFEGCRISNWGTNGGNLNTNAVIRSCDFIGNGHGAARYDRLGHGLNVTLDASNDETLLVENCLFRNNTGAAIDSQQGEITFRNTVVEESGFGFKHHKDTHLTVENCRFRNISSRPWYMIPGRQRLGTVRCIDTVFENAGWPAFDFPSPADFRGDNILIIGANQNNERDGSFYARAGGNFDLGRLSIHDSAHGAALELLDCSGRIEELVHSGNPGGVGVTEGVEIGTVTRGDPISLDPPVAEDVGAR
;
A
#
# COMPACT_ATOMS: atom_id res chain seq x y z
N MET A 1 62.77 16.16 -20.34
CA MET A 1 62.11 14.90 -20.74
C MET A 1 62.11 13.96 -19.56
N ARG A 2 60.96 13.80 -18.89
CA ARG A 2 60.72 12.84 -17.80
C ARG A 2 59.42 12.13 -18.15
N SER A 3 59.49 10.80 -18.28
CA SER A 3 58.38 9.90 -18.59
C SER A 3 57.63 9.54 -17.31
N SER A 4 56.32 9.75 -17.31
CA SER A 4 55.39 9.40 -16.22
C SER A 4 55.15 7.89 -16.12
N PRO A 5 54.78 7.36 -14.94
CA PRO A 5 54.41 5.96 -14.74
C PRO A 5 53.04 5.66 -15.35
N GLY A 6 52.91 4.45 -15.92
CA GLY A 6 51.67 3.98 -16.54
C GLY A 6 50.61 3.58 -15.52
N ASP A 7 49.40 4.08 -15.74
CA ASP A 7 48.18 3.64 -15.08
C ASP A 7 47.70 2.33 -15.72
N THR A 8 47.73 1.24 -14.95
CA THR A 8 46.94 0.04 -15.23
C THR A 8 45.45 0.31 -14.93
N PRO A 9 44.52 0.04 -15.86
CA PRO A 9 43.10 0.19 -15.59
C PRO A 9 42.59 -0.91 -14.63
N PRO A 10 41.58 -0.63 -13.79
CA PRO A 10 40.99 -1.62 -12.90
C PRO A 10 40.22 -2.69 -13.69
N PRO A 11 40.04 -3.90 -13.13
CA PRO A 11 39.48 -5.04 -13.85
C PRO A 11 38.00 -4.82 -14.20
N ALA A 12 37.65 -5.16 -15.44
CA ALA A 12 36.29 -5.14 -15.97
C ALA A 12 35.38 -6.12 -15.22
N GLY A 13 34.71 -5.63 -14.17
CA GLY A 13 33.58 -6.28 -13.52
C GLY A 13 32.30 -6.04 -14.34
N ARG A 14 31.55 -7.12 -14.57
CA ARG A 14 30.48 -7.27 -15.55
C ARG A 14 29.29 -6.31 -15.32
N TYR A 15 29.22 -5.24 -16.11
CA TYR A 15 28.00 -4.49 -16.42
C TYR A 15 27.44 -4.95 -17.78
N HIS A 16 26.91 -6.16 -17.83
CA HIS A 16 26.17 -6.65 -18.99
C HIS A 16 24.93 -7.35 -18.44
N ASP A 17 23.82 -6.62 -18.33
CA ASP A 17 22.46 -7.19 -18.37
C ASP A 17 21.35 -6.11 -18.56
N LEU A 18 21.67 -4.81 -18.57
CA LEU A 18 20.66 -3.76 -18.80
C LEU A 18 20.35 -3.46 -20.29
N LEU A 19 21.02 -4.10 -21.24
CA LEU A 19 20.96 -3.72 -22.68
C LEU A 19 20.35 -4.78 -23.61
N ALA A 20 19.92 -5.93 -23.11
CA ALA A 20 19.39 -7.00 -23.96
C ALA A 20 17.86 -6.94 -24.18
N ALA A 21 17.09 -6.17 -23.41
CA ALA A 21 15.63 -6.11 -23.55
C ALA A 21 15.12 -5.17 -24.67
N VAL A 22 16.01 -4.43 -25.37
CA VAL A 22 15.60 -3.34 -26.28
C VAL A 22 15.81 -3.65 -27.79
N ARG A 23 16.33 -4.83 -28.17
CA ARG A 23 16.60 -5.13 -29.60
C ARG A 23 15.51 -5.91 -30.35
N GLY A 24 14.35 -6.17 -29.74
CA GLY A 24 13.30 -7.00 -30.34
C GLY A 24 12.02 -6.29 -30.80
N ALA A 25 11.83 -5.00 -30.50
CA ALA A 25 10.62 -4.28 -30.91
C ALA A 25 10.88 -3.53 -32.23
N GLY A 26 10.02 -3.79 -33.21
CA GLY A 26 10.05 -3.13 -34.52
C GLY A 26 10.11 -1.62 -34.39
N ARG A 27 10.77 -1.01 -35.39
CA ARG A 27 10.93 0.43 -35.55
C ARG A 27 9.58 1.13 -35.41
N ASP A 28 9.33 1.74 -34.26
CA ASP A 28 8.69 3.04 -34.09
C ASP A 28 8.79 3.44 -32.60
N SER A 29 9.32 4.64 -32.34
CA SER A 29 9.66 5.25 -31.03
C SER A 29 10.84 4.64 -30.23
N VAL A 30 12.06 4.96 -30.67
CA VAL A 30 13.28 4.82 -29.85
C VAL A 30 13.38 6.02 -28.90
N HIS A 31 13.14 5.82 -27.60
CA HIS A 31 13.50 6.81 -26.58
C HIS A 31 14.88 6.46 -26.01
N ARG A 32 15.86 7.35 -26.20
CA ARG A 32 17.18 7.23 -25.57
C ARG A 32 17.04 7.51 -24.06
N VAL A 33 17.33 6.51 -23.25
CA VAL A 33 17.69 6.71 -21.84
C VAL A 33 19.05 7.41 -21.84
N HIS A 34 19.08 8.70 -21.52
CA HIS A 34 20.33 9.42 -21.27
C HIS A 34 20.62 9.31 -19.77
N PRO A 35 21.64 8.54 -19.34
CA PRO A 35 22.17 8.69 -18.00
C PRO A 35 22.77 10.10 -17.89
N GLN A 36 22.16 10.97 -17.10
CA GLN A 36 22.88 12.16 -16.62
C GLN A 36 23.68 11.73 -15.39
N PRO A 37 25.02 11.81 -15.43
CA PRO A 37 25.82 11.66 -14.24
C PRO A 37 25.64 12.92 -13.40
N ASP A 38 24.79 12.87 -12.38
CA ASP A 38 25.02 13.75 -11.23
C ASP A 38 26.12 13.10 -10.37
N ASN A 39 27.14 13.88 -10.03
CA ASN A 39 28.26 13.44 -9.21
C ASN A 39 27.93 13.45 -7.71
N ARG A 40 26.69 13.09 -7.32
CA ARG A 40 26.24 13.11 -5.93
C ARG A 40 25.49 11.83 -5.53
N GLY A 41 26.04 10.66 -5.82
CA GLY A 41 25.48 9.40 -5.29
C GLY A 41 23.97 9.21 -5.58
N GLY A 42 23.47 9.81 -6.66
CA GLY A 42 22.06 9.81 -7.02
C GLY A 42 21.63 8.49 -7.65
N TRP A 43 20.37 8.14 -7.42
CA TRP A 43 19.69 6.99 -8.03
C TRP A 43 19.60 7.15 -9.56
N PRO A 44 19.59 6.06 -10.34
CA PRO A 44 19.19 6.14 -11.74
C PRO A 44 17.71 6.57 -11.83
N VAL A 45 17.45 7.74 -12.44
CA VAL A 45 16.11 8.31 -12.60
C VAL A 45 15.62 8.11 -14.03
N ALA A 46 14.44 7.49 -14.19
CA ALA A 46 13.69 7.50 -15.44
C ALA A 46 12.61 8.59 -15.40
N HIS A 47 12.63 9.53 -16.34
CA HIS A 47 11.64 10.61 -16.45
C HIS A 47 10.58 10.32 -17.52
N ALA A 48 9.32 10.55 -17.15
CA ALA A 48 8.18 10.50 -18.06
C ALA A 48 8.08 11.80 -18.89
N ASP A 49 8.02 11.67 -20.23
CA ASP A 49 7.64 12.78 -21.11
C ASP A 49 6.11 12.89 -21.24
N GLN A 50 5.60 13.76 -22.12
CA GLN A 50 4.17 14.08 -22.32
C GLN A 50 3.28 12.86 -22.60
N HIS A 51 3.86 11.67 -22.86
CA HIS A 51 3.14 10.43 -23.06
C HIS A 51 3.22 9.44 -21.87
N GLY A 52 3.82 9.89 -20.75
CA GLY A 52 4.20 9.04 -19.63
C GLY A 52 5.47 8.25 -19.95
N VAL A 53 6.26 7.84 -18.94
CA VAL A 53 7.05 6.60 -19.11
C VAL A 53 6.00 5.51 -19.23
N ARG A 54 5.58 5.21 -20.46
CA ARG A 54 5.04 3.89 -20.73
C ARG A 54 6.22 2.94 -20.72
N ALA A 55 6.69 2.59 -19.52
CA ALA A 55 7.17 1.23 -19.30
C ALA A 55 5.93 0.33 -19.32
N ARG A 56 5.20 0.34 -20.45
CA ARG A 56 4.45 -0.83 -20.86
C ARG A 56 5.54 -1.81 -21.24
N GLU A 57 6.03 -2.58 -20.28
CA GLU A 57 6.20 -3.99 -20.59
C GLU A 57 4.81 -4.59 -20.79
N GLN A 58 4.17 -4.22 -21.91
CA GLN A 58 3.34 -5.18 -22.57
C GLN A 58 4.31 -6.17 -23.18
N LEU A 59 4.61 -7.24 -22.44
CA LEU A 59 5.14 -8.47 -23.02
C LEU A 59 4.09 -8.99 -24.00
N HIS A 60 4.07 -8.38 -25.18
CA HIS A 60 3.16 -8.71 -26.25
C HIS A 60 3.54 -10.08 -26.79
N ARG A 61 2.51 -10.93 -26.86
CA ARG A 61 2.49 -12.24 -27.52
C ARG A 61 3.39 -12.27 -28.75
N PHE A 62 4.42 -13.11 -28.71
CA PHE A 62 4.94 -13.68 -29.94
C PHE A 62 3.88 -14.68 -30.46
N PRO A 63 3.34 -14.51 -31.68
CA PRO A 63 2.45 -15.51 -32.24
C PRO A 63 3.28 -16.73 -32.62
N GLY A 64 3.12 -17.84 -31.91
CA GLY A 64 3.58 -19.15 -32.39
C GLY A 64 4.20 -20.13 -31.39
N HIS A 65 4.46 -19.76 -30.13
CA HIS A 65 5.02 -20.70 -29.14
C HIS A 65 4.37 -20.53 -27.76
N GLY A 66 4.23 -21.64 -27.03
CA GLY A 66 3.46 -21.75 -25.79
C GLY A 66 3.75 -20.68 -24.74
N LEU A 67 2.75 -20.40 -23.92
CA LEU A 67 2.72 -19.43 -22.81
C LEU A 67 4.07 -19.36 -22.08
N GLY A 68 4.85 -18.32 -22.37
CA GLY A 68 5.94 -17.92 -21.50
C GLY A 68 5.34 -17.39 -20.20
N ARG A 69 5.45 -18.16 -19.12
CA ARG A 69 5.17 -17.68 -17.77
C ARG A 69 6.16 -16.57 -17.47
N HIS A 70 5.72 -15.32 -17.46
CA HIS A 70 6.56 -14.20 -17.03
C HIS A 70 6.39 -14.04 -15.52
N GLY A 71 7.11 -14.85 -14.76
CA GLY A 71 7.25 -14.74 -13.32
C GLY A 71 8.73 -14.65 -12.94
N GLY A 72 9.03 -14.23 -11.71
CA GLY A 72 10.40 -14.18 -11.20
C GLY A 72 11.26 -13.00 -11.71
N LEU A 73 10.65 -11.98 -12.30
CA LEU A 73 11.36 -10.72 -12.59
C LEU A 73 11.59 -9.95 -11.30
N THR A 74 12.77 -9.32 -11.18
CA THR A 74 13.11 -8.48 -10.02
C THR A 74 13.55 -7.10 -10.49
N PHE A 75 12.87 -6.08 -9.98
CA PHE A 75 13.21 -4.68 -10.14
C PHE A 75 13.86 -4.19 -8.85
N ARG A 76 15.07 -3.64 -8.95
CA ARG A 76 15.83 -3.19 -7.78
C ARG A 76 16.31 -1.77 -7.95
N ASN A 77 16.28 -1.03 -6.86
CA ASN A 77 17.08 0.18 -6.67
C ASN A 77 16.90 1.21 -7.78
N LEU A 78 15.64 1.49 -8.14
CA LEU A 78 15.29 2.40 -9.22
C LEU A 78 14.21 3.40 -8.79
N GLN A 79 14.23 4.57 -9.41
CA GLN A 79 13.21 5.58 -9.24
C GLN A 79 12.40 5.77 -10.53
N ILE A 80 11.08 5.63 -10.39
CA ILE A 80 10.08 5.85 -11.43
C ILE A 80 9.30 7.12 -11.05
N ASP A 81 9.54 8.21 -11.79
CA ASP A 81 8.86 9.49 -11.59
C ASP A 81 7.84 9.73 -12.71
N GLY A 82 6.57 9.75 -12.33
CA GLY A 82 5.46 10.01 -13.24
C GLY A 82 5.37 11.47 -13.71
N ASN A 83 5.96 12.43 -12.99
CA ASN A 83 5.87 13.84 -13.32
C ASN A 83 4.43 14.32 -13.60
N TRP A 84 3.51 14.03 -12.66
CA TRP A 84 2.07 14.20 -12.83
C TRP A 84 1.62 15.57 -13.36
N ARG A 85 2.37 16.64 -13.07
CA ARG A 85 2.09 18.00 -13.55
C ARG A 85 2.09 18.12 -15.07
N ASN A 86 2.78 17.20 -15.75
CA ASN A 86 2.91 17.15 -17.19
C ASN A 86 2.15 15.98 -17.83
N GLN A 87 1.35 15.24 -17.06
CA GLN A 87 0.50 14.18 -17.59
C GLN A 87 -0.83 14.75 -18.11
N SER A 88 -1.07 14.60 -19.41
CA SER A 88 -2.38 14.86 -20.02
C SER A 88 -3.26 13.61 -20.01
N ALA A 89 -4.58 13.78 -19.98
CA ALA A 89 -5.51 12.66 -20.12
C ALA A 89 -5.39 12.00 -21.51
N PRO A 90 -5.44 10.65 -21.62
CA PRO A 90 -5.55 9.67 -20.54
C PRO A 90 -4.20 9.46 -19.82
N ASN A 91 -4.22 9.55 -18.49
CA ASN A 91 -3.03 9.41 -17.66
C ASN A 91 -2.61 7.93 -17.60
N GLY A 92 -1.31 7.67 -17.65
CA GLY A 92 -0.75 6.33 -17.40
C GLY A 92 -0.75 5.96 -15.91
N PHE A 93 -0.46 4.69 -15.65
CA PHE A 93 -0.09 4.17 -14.34
C PHE A 93 1.43 4.15 -14.24
N GLY A 94 1.98 4.13 -13.03
CA GLY A 94 3.43 4.06 -12.89
C GLY A 94 4.03 2.75 -13.31
N VAL A 95 3.58 1.68 -12.68
CA VAL A 95 3.92 0.31 -13.04
C VAL A 95 2.64 -0.43 -13.33
N GLU A 96 2.56 -1.09 -14.48
CA GLU A 96 1.45 -2.01 -14.79
C GLU A 96 2.01 -3.40 -15.01
N ILE A 97 1.67 -4.33 -14.12
CA ILE A 97 2.06 -5.74 -14.23
C ILE A 97 0.80 -6.58 -14.38
N ARG A 98 0.76 -7.36 -15.46
CA ARG A 98 -0.27 -8.36 -15.72
C ARG A 98 0.43 -9.68 -15.99
N GLY A 99 0.14 -10.69 -15.18
CA GLY A 99 0.76 -12.00 -15.28
C GLY A 99 -0.24 -13.10 -14.96
N THR A 100 0.14 -14.33 -15.30
CA THR A 100 -0.59 -15.55 -14.89
C THR A 100 0.44 -16.59 -14.40
N GLY A 101 1.41 -16.14 -13.61
CA GLY A 101 2.58 -16.92 -13.21
C GLY A 101 2.57 -17.24 -11.71
N ILE A 102 3.15 -18.39 -11.35
CA ILE A 102 3.34 -18.78 -9.94
C ILE A 102 4.50 -17.99 -9.33
N ASP A 103 5.56 -17.73 -10.10
CA ASP A 103 6.74 -17.04 -9.59
C ASP A 103 6.46 -15.53 -9.44
N PRO A 104 6.61 -14.96 -8.24
CA PRO A 104 6.25 -13.58 -7.98
C PRO A 104 7.15 -12.59 -8.72
N ILE A 105 6.59 -11.46 -9.10
CA ILE A 105 7.36 -10.28 -9.51
C ILE A 105 7.83 -9.55 -8.24
N THR A 106 9.11 -9.21 -8.18
CA THR A 106 9.72 -8.61 -7.00
C THR A 106 10.14 -7.15 -7.24
N PHE A 107 9.79 -6.27 -6.30
CA PHE A 107 10.31 -4.90 -6.21
C PHE A 107 11.09 -4.71 -4.92
N GLU A 108 12.34 -4.27 -5.00
CA GLU A 108 13.20 -4.06 -3.84
C GLU A 108 13.91 -2.71 -3.92
N GLY A 109 13.77 -1.86 -2.90
CA GLY A 109 14.48 -0.56 -2.90
C GLY A 109 13.99 0.41 -3.98
N CYS A 110 12.75 0.25 -4.47
CA CYS A 110 12.23 1.05 -5.57
C CYS A 110 11.43 2.24 -5.06
N ARG A 111 11.50 3.37 -5.77
CA ARG A 111 10.67 4.54 -5.53
C ARG A 111 9.75 4.82 -6.70
N ILE A 112 8.45 4.76 -6.46
CA ILE A 112 7.41 5.02 -7.46
C ILE A 112 6.62 6.25 -7.01
N SER A 113 6.72 7.33 -7.79
CA SER A 113 6.21 8.63 -7.31
C SER A 113 5.63 9.51 -8.40
N ASN A 114 4.84 10.50 -7.95
CA ASN A 114 4.32 11.58 -8.77
C ASN A 114 3.49 11.10 -9.98
N TRP A 115 2.68 10.06 -9.82
CA TRP A 115 1.77 9.62 -10.88
C TRP A 115 0.45 10.37 -10.85
N GLY A 116 -0.13 10.66 -12.02
CA GLY A 116 -1.43 11.30 -12.11
C GLY A 116 -2.61 10.39 -11.75
N THR A 117 -2.35 9.10 -11.56
CA THR A 117 -3.31 8.08 -11.09
C THR A 117 -2.61 7.20 -10.04
N ASN A 118 -2.46 5.90 -10.29
CA ASN A 118 -1.86 4.96 -9.36
C ASN A 118 -0.34 4.87 -9.56
N GLY A 119 0.39 4.67 -8.47
CA GLY A 119 1.80 4.29 -8.54
C GLY A 119 1.99 2.94 -9.22
N GLY A 120 1.21 1.93 -8.82
CA GLY A 120 1.22 0.60 -9.43
C GLY A 120 -0.16 0.00 -9.63
N ASN A 121 -0.32 -0.77 -10.71
CA ASN A 121 -1.42 -1.70 -10.94
C ASN A 121 -0.84 -3.12 -11.02
N LEU A 122 -1.25 -3.99 -10.11
CA LEU A 122 -0.72 -5.36 -9.99
C LEU A 122 -1.83 -6.38 -10.14
N ASN A 123 -1.71 -7.21 -11.17
CA ASN A 123 -2.63 -8.31 -11.45
C ASN A 123 -1.89 -9.64 -11.55
N THR A 124 -1.04 -9.93 -10.55
CA THR A 124 -0.38 -11.24 -10.37
C THR A 124 0.34 -11.31 -9.02
N ASN A 125 0.93 -12.46 -8.70
CA ASN A 125 1.82 -12.66 -7.56
C ASN A 125 2.93 -11.60 -7.48
N ALA A 126 3.07 -10.97 -6.32
CA ALA A 126 4.10 -9.94 -6.14
C ALA A 126 4.67 -9.88 -4.73
N VAL A 127 5.94 -9.47 -4.66
CA VAL A 127 6.65 -9.19 -3.42
C VAL A 127 7.30 -7.81 -3.52
N ILE A 128 6.96 -6.94 -2.59
CA ILE A 128 7.39 -5.53 -2.59
C ILE A 128 8.07 -5.27 -1.26
N ARG A 129 9.36 -4.98 -1.28
CA ARG A 129 10.16 -4.76 -0.08
C ARG A 129 10.90 -3.44 -0.11
N SER A 130 10.88 -2.72 0.99
CA SER A 130 11.67 -1.48 1.13
C SER A 130 11.43 -0.53 -0.05
N CYS A 131 10.15 -0.32 -0.40
CA CYS A 131 9.77 0.53 -1.52
C CYS A 131 8.98 1.75 -1.04
N ASP A 132 9.06 2.82 -1.84
CA ASP A 132 8.37 4.08 -1.64
C ASP A 132 7.26 4.26 -2.68
N PHE A 133 6.05 4.58 -2.23
CA PHE A 133 4.91 4.99 -3.07
C PHE A 133 4.43 6.38 -2.66
N ILE A 134 4.89 7.41 -3.38
CA ILE A 134 4.85 8.80 -2.89
C ILE A 134 4.13 9.73 -3.87
N GLY A 135 3.16 10.49 -3.39
CA GLY A 135 2.62 11.61 -4.18
C GLY A 135 1.87 11.15 -5.43
N ASN A 136 1.18 10.02 -5.40
CA ASN A 136 0.40 9.53 -6.53
C ASN A 136 -1.06 10.04 -6.46
N GLY A 137 -1.68 10.19 -7.62
CA GLY A 137 -3.07 10.62 -7.79
C GLY A 137 -3.30 12.12 -7.95
N HIS A 138 -2.25 12.89 -8.23
CA HIS A 138 -2.31 14.35 -8.39
C HIS A 138 -2.44 14.70 -9.87
N GLY A 139 -3.45 15.46 -10.30
CA GLY A 139 -3.66 15.77 -11.73
C GLY A 139 -3.24 17.19 -12.13
N ALA A 140 -2.70 17.38 -13.34
CA ALA A 140 -2.36 18.71 -13.87
C ALA A 140 -3.55 19.70 -13.87
N ALA A 141 -4.76 19.20 -14.08
CA ALA A 141 -6.01 19.93 -13.92
C ALA A 141 -6.67 19.55 -12.59
N ARG A 142 -6.39 20.32 -11.52
CA ARG A 142 -7.10 20.57 -10.22
C ARG A 142 -8.09 19.56 -9.63
N TYR A 143 -8.17 18.33 -10.11
CA TYR A 143 -9.02 17.27 -9.59
C TYR A 143 -8.09 16.18 -9.10
N ASP A 144 -8.00 16.06 -7.78
CA ASP A 144 -7.39 14.91 -7.13
C ASP A 144 -8.15 13.67 -7.58
N ARG A 145 -7.44 12.72 -8.22
CA ARG A 145 -8.07 11.58 -8.89
C ARG A 145 -8.20 10.35 -8.00
N LEU A 146 -8.05 10.53 -6.68
CA LEU A 146 -8.00 9.46 -5.70
C LEU A 146 -7.00 8.36 -6.09
N GLY A 147 -5.83 8.74 -6.61
CA GLY A 147 -4.84 7.79 -7.09
C GLY A 147 -4.16 7.05 -5.96
N HIS A 148 -3.97 5.76 -6.14
CA HIS A 148 -3.49 4.84 -5.11
C HIS A 148 -1.97 4.69 -5.15
N GLY A 149 -1.35 4.26 -4.05
CA GLY A 149 0.00 3.70 -4.11
C GLY A 149 0.00 2.46 -5.00
N LEU A 150 -0.84 1.49 -4.65
CA LEU A 150 -1.07 0.26 -5.39
C LEU A 150 -2.57 0.04 -5.61
N ASN A 151 -2.94 -0.38 -6.82
CA ASN A 151 -4.24 -0.97 -7.13
C ASN A 151 -4.01 -2.43 -7.51
N VAL A 152 -4.71 -3.34 -6.84
CA VAL A 152 -4.36 -4.76 -6.83
C VAL A 152 -5.59 -5.59 -7.15
N THR A 153 -5.43 -6.54 -8.07
CA THR A 153 -6.46 -7.50 -8.44
C THR A 153 -5.81 -8.86 -8.63
N LEU A 154 -5.84 -9.70 -7.59
CA LEU A 154 -5.22 -11.04 -7.62
C LEU A 154 -6.26 -12.08 -7.98
N ASP A 155 -5.89 -13.06 -8.81
CA ASP A 155 -6.77 -14.16 -9.14
C ASP A 155 -6.79 -15.21 -8.03
N ALA A 156 -7.85 -15.17 -7.20
CA ALA A 156 -8.06 -16.13 -6.13
C ALA A 156 -8.14 -17.59 -6.63
N SER A 157 -8.47 -17.83 -7.90
CA SER A 157 -8.49 -19.19 -8.47
C SER A 157 -7.10 -19.76 -8.78
N ASN A 158 -6.07 -18.90 -8.75
CA ASN A 158 -4.67 -19.23 -9.00
C ASN A 158 -3.78 -19.07 -7.75
N ASP A 159 -4.40 -18.98 -6.56
CA ASP A 159 -3.72 -18.78 -5.27
C ASP A 159 -2.73 -17.60 -5.31
N GLU A 160 -3.09 -16.52 -6.01
CA GLU A 160 -2.21 -15.35 -6.14
C GLU A 160 -2.16 -14.53 -4.85
N THR A 161 -0.94 -14.14 -4.47
CA THR A 161 -0.63 -13.45 -3.21
C THR A 161 0.17 -12.16 -3.44
N LEU A 162 0.01 -11.21 -2.53
CA LEU A 162 0.85 -10.01 -2.45
C LEU A 162 1.46 -9.88 -1.06
N LEU A 163 2.79 -9.74 -1.00
CA LEU A 163 3.51 -9.33 0.19
C LEU A 163 4.06 -7.91 0.01
N VAL A 164 3.72 -7.01 0.94
CA VAL A 164 4.29 -5.67 1.07
C VAL A 164 4.99 -5.56 2.42
N GLU A 165 6.29 -5.33 2.41
CA GLU A 165 7.13 -5.39 3.62
C GLU A 165 8.10 -4.21 3.69
N ASN A 166 8.26 -3.59 4.86
CA ASN A 166 9.19 -2.48 5.07
C ASN A 166 8.95 -1.29 4.12
N CYS A 167 7.71 -1.03 3.69
CA CYS A 167 7.41 -0.01 2.68
C CYS A 167 6.90 1.31 3.27
N LEU A 168 6.99 2.38 2.49
CA LEU A 168 6.43 3.68 2.80
C LEU A 168 5.40 4.09 1.74
N PHE A 169 4.19 4.42 2.19
CA PHE A 169 3.14 5.04 1.37
C PHE A 169 2.87 6.43 1.92
N ARG A 170 3.10 7.49 1.13
CA ARG A 170 2.95 8.86 1.63
C ARG A 170 2.33 9.79 0.60
N ASN A 171 1.42 10.66 1.07
CA ASN A 171 0.85 11.75 0.27
C ASN A 171 0.15 11.27 -1.03
N ASN A 172 -0.43 10.07 -1.00
CA ASN A 172 -1.26 9.58 -2.10
C ASN A 172 -2.68 10.14 -1.94
N THR A 173 -3.28 10.67 -3.01
CA THR A 173 -4.64 11.26 -2.91
C THR A 173 -5.71 10.19 -2.66
N GLY A 174 -5.44 8.95 -3.05
CA GLY A 174 -6.24 7.77 -2.76
C GLY A 174 -5.70 6.95 -1.59
N ALA A 175 -5.76 5.63 -1.74
CA ALA A 175 -5.33 4.65 -0.74
C ALA A 175 -3.87 4.24 -0.90
N ALA A 176 -3.21 3.77 0.16
CA ALA A 176 -1.97 3.02 0.01
C ALA A 176 -2.19 1.77 -0.85
N ILE A 177 -3.27 1.02 -0.57
CA ILE A 177 -3.75 -0.07 -1.43
C ILE A 177 -5.25 0.02 -1.72
N ASP A 178 -5.63 -0.20 -2.97
CA ASP A 178 -7.00 -0.53 -3.40
C ASP A 178 -7.01 -1.99 -3.87
N SER A 179 -7.49 -2.89 -3.02
CA SER A 179 -7.51 -4.33 -3.26
C SER A 179 -8.89 -4.80 -3.71
N GLN A 180 -9.00 -5.29 -4.94
CA GLN A 180 -10.26 -5.81 -5.47
C GLN A 180 -10.58 -7.24 -4.99
N GLN A 181 -9.56 -8.07 -4.73
CA GLN A 181 -9.68 -9.49 -4.32
C GLN A 181 -8.29 -10.10 -4.03
N GLY A 182 -8.27 -11.20 -3.27
CA GLY A 182 -7.09 -12.06 -3.08
C GLY A 182 -6.46 -12.04 -1.68
N GLU A 183 -5.30 -12.67 -1.54
CA GLU A 183 -4.56 -12.74 -0.28
C GLU A 183 -3.41 -11.73 -0.25
N ILE A 184 -3.46 -10.83 0.74
CA ILE A 184 -2.55 -9.69 0.83
C ILE A 184 -1.99 -9.59 2.25
N THR A 185 -0.67 -9.43 2.36
CA THR A 185 0.01 -9.22 3.64
C THR A 185 0.81 -7.92 3.61
N PHE A 186 0.59 -7.08 4.61
CA PHE A 186 1.40 -5.92 4.93
C PHE A 186 2.15 -6.16 6.22
N ARG A 187 3.47 -5.94 6.19
CA ARG A 187 4.33 -6.05 7.37
C ARG A 187 5.27 -4.87 7.48
N ASN A 188 5.49 -4.37 8.71
CA ASN A 188 6.49 -3.33 8.97
C ASN A 188 6.34 -2.13 8.03
N THR A 189 5.10 -1.71 7.75
CA THR A 189 4.82 -0.73 6.69
C THR A 189 4.16 0.50 7.29
N VAL A 190 4.53 1.65 6.74
CA VAL A 190 4.06 2.95 7.19
C VAL A 190 3.22 3.59 6.09
N VAL A 191 2.04 4.08 6.47
CA VAL A 191 1.14 4.84 5.60
C VAL A 191 0.84 6.18 6.24
N GLU A 192 1.22 7.28 5.59
CA GLU A 192 1.02 8.62 6.15
C GLU A 192 0.45 9.61 5.14
N GLU A 193 -0.26 10.61 5.65
CA GLU A 193 -0.69 11.80 4.88
C GLU A 193 -1.45 11.45 3.60
N SER A 194 -2.11 10.30 3.57
CA SER A 194 -2.81 9.79 2.38
C SER A 194 -4.32 9.92 2.57
N GLY A 195 -5.06 9.87 1.46
CA GLY A 195 -6.53 9.93 1.48
C GLY A 195 -7.12 8.78 2.29
N PHE A 196 -6.61 7.57 2.05
CA PHE A 196 -7.00 6.34 2.73
C PHE A 196 -5.77 5.50 3.06
N GLY A 197 -5.86 4.60 4.03
CA GLY A 197 -4.85 3.56 4.22
C GLY A 197 -5.13 2.39 3.29
N PHE A 198 -6.07 1.54 3.69
CA PHE A 198 -6.51 0.38 2.93
C PHE A 198 -7.95 0.51 2.48
N LYS A 199 -8.16 0.24 1.19
CA LYS A 199 -9.47 0.07 0.58
C LYS A 199 -9.51 -1.37 0.06
N HIS A 200 -10.45 -2.16 0.57
CA HIS A 200 -10.60 -3.54 0.10
C HIS A 200 -12.06 -3.85 -0.23
N HIS A 201 -12.22 -4.83 -1.12
CA HIS A 201 -13.49 -5.28 -1.67
C HIS A 201 -13.76 -6.73 -1.24
N LYS A 202 -14.79 -7.35 -1.81
CA LYS A 202 -15.18 -8.73 -1.55
C LYS A 202 -14.01 -9.72 -1.75
N ASP A 203 -14.11 -10.87 -1.09
CA ASP A 203 -13.20 -12.01 -1.26
C ASP A 203 -11.71 -11.64 -1.09
N THR A 204 -11.41 -10.71 -0.19
CA THR A 204 -10.06 -10.29 0.16
C THR A 204 -9.69 -10.80 1.56
N HIS A 205 -8.57 -11.50 1.65
CA HIS A 205 -7.94 -11.87 2.91
C HIS A 205 -6.75 -10.95 3.16
N LEU A 206 -6.85 -10.11 4.17
CA LEU A 206 -5.85 -9.06 4.43
C LEU A 206 -5.24 -9.25 5.82
N THR A 207 -3.91 -9.39 5.84
CA THR A 207 -3.10 -9.43 7.06
C THR A 207 -2.26 -8.17 7.17
N VAL A 208 -2.31 -7.50 8.32
CA VAL A 208 -1.58 -6.26 8.60
C VAL A 208 -0.86 -6.44 9.93
N GLU A 209 0.47 -6.43 9.89
CA GLU A 209 1.33 -6.77 11.03
C GLU A 209 2.38 -5.68 11.24
N ASN A 210 2.50 -5.18 12.47
CA ASN A 210 3.51 -4.20 12.84
C ASN A 210 3.52 -2.97 11.92
N CYS A 211 2.34 -2.36 11.71
CA CYS A 211 2.16 -1.24 10.79
C CYS A 211 1.78 0.05 11.52
N ARG A 212 2.04 1.20 10.89
CA ARG A 212 1.58 2.51 11.37
C ARG A 212 0.81 3.25 10.28
N PHE A 213 -0.38 3.72 10.63
CA PHE A 213 -1.23 4.59 9.80
C PHE A 213 -1.36 5.94 10.49
N ARG A 214 -0.93 7.02 9.84
CA ARG A 214 -0.87 8.33 10.49
C ARG A 214 -1.38 9.44 9.61
N ASN A 215 -2.16 10.35 10.19
CA ASN A 215 -2.69 11.54 9.49
C ASN A 215 -3.43 11.17 8.19
N ILE A 216 -4.25 10.12 8.25
CA ILE A 216 -5.07 9.69 7.11
C ILE A 216 -6.31 10.59 7.08
N SER A 217 -6.49 11.32 5.98
CA SER A 217 -7.51 12.38 5.91
C SER A 217 -8.94 11.83 5.89
N SER A 218 -9.13 10.61 5.39
CA SER A 218 -10.38 9.87 5.51
C SER A 218 -10.18 8.62 6.37
N ARG A 219 -10.26 7.42 5.79
CA ARG A 219 -10.34 6.16 6.52
C ARG A 219 -9.02 5.39 6.44
N PRO A 220 -8.35 5.10 7.57
CA PRO A 220 -7.18 4.23 7.58
C PRO A 220 -7.48 2.83 7.08
N TRP A 221 -8.59 2.23 7.49
CA TRP A 221 -9.04 0.95 6.96
C TRP A 221 -10.52 1.00 6.63
N TYR A 222 -10.82 0.92 5.34
CA TYR A 222 -12.15 1.01 4.80
C TYR A 222 -12.51 -0.19 3.94
N MET A 223 -13.78 -0.54 4.03
CA MET A 223 -14.44 -1.44 3.12
C MET A 223 -15.51 -0.70 2.32
N ILE A 224 -15.54 -0.93 1.01
CA ILE A 224 -16.68 -0.47 0.20
C ILE A 224 -17.97 -1.20 0.64
N PRO A 225 -19.05 -0.48 1.00
CA PRO A 225 -20.32 -1.07 1.37
C PRO A 225 -20.82 -2.06 0.31
N GLY A 226 -21.00 -3.32 0.72
CA GLY A 226 -21.63 -4.37 -0.06
C GLY A 226 -22.51 -5.28 0.81
N ARG A 227 -23.26 -6.19 0.20
CA ARG A 227 -23.98 -7.26 0.92
C ARG A 227 -23.17 -8.55 1.04
N GLN A 228 -22.01 -8.60 0.41
CA GLN A 228 -21.16 -9.78 0.35
C GLN A 228 -20.19 -9.78 1.53
N ARG A 229 -19.93 -10.96 2.08
CA ARG A 229 -18.93 -11.17 3.12
C ARG A 229 -17.55 -10.97 2.51
N LEU A 230 -16.68 -10.25 3.20
CA LEU A 230 -15.38 -9.87 2.63
C LEU A 230 -14.33 -10.98 2.65
N GLY A 231 -14.41 -11.89 3.63
CA GLY A 231 -13.30 -12.77 3.99
C GLY A 231 -12.80 -12.47 5.40
N THR A 232 -11.50 -12.68 5.62
CA THR A 232 -10.86 -12.52 6.93
C THR A 232 -9.89 -11.34 6.92
N VAL A 233 -10.01 -10.50 7.94
CA VAL A 233 -9.12 -9.39 8.23
C VAL A 233 -8.32 -9.72 9.48
N ARG A 234 -6.98 -9.68 9.39
CA ARG A 234 -6.05 -9.87 10.51
C ARG A 234 -5.25 -8.60 10.75
N CYS A 235 -5.27 -8.07 11.97
CA CYS A 235 -4.55 -6.85 12.35
C CYS A 235 -3.78 -7.05 13.65
N ILE A 236 -2.45 -6.91 13.63
CA ILE A 236 -1.58 -7.22 14.78
C ILE A 236 -0.53 -6.14 14.97
N ASP A 237 -0.28 -5.75 16.22
CA ASP A 237 0.76 -4.79 16.61
C ASP A 237 0.71 -3.50 15.78
N THR A 238 -0.48 -2.99 15.52
CA THR A 238 -0.70 -1.92 14.54
C THR A 238 -1.26 -0.66 15.20
N VAL A 239 -0.74 0.49 14.77
CA VAL A 239 -1.09 1.81 15.30
C VAL A 239 -1.82 2.64 14.24
N PHE A 240 -2.94 3.25 14.63
CA PHE A 240 -3.72 4.19 13.84
C PHE A 240 -3.77 5.54 14.57
N GLU A 241 -3.26 6.59 13.94
CA GLU A 241 -3.08 7.92 14.54
C GLU A 241 -3.73 9.00 13.67
N ASN A 242 -4.52 9.88 14.30
CA ASN A 242 -5.05 11.10 13.68
C ASN A 242 -5.80 10.85 12.37
N ALA A 243 -6.86 10.05 12.44
CA ALA A 243 -7.68 9.70 11.30
C ALA A 243 -8.91 10.61 11.20
N GLY A 244 -9.20 11.10 9.99
CA GLY A 244 -10.42 11.87 9.73
C GLY A 244 -11.69 11.08 10.04
N TRP A 245 -11.69 9.79 9.73
CA TRP A 245 -12.78 8.85 9.99
C TRP A 245 -12.38 7.85 11.08
N PRO A 246 -13.26 6.92 11.48
CA PRO A 246 -12.86 5.77 12.30
C PRO A 246 -11.68 5.03 11.69
N ALA A 247 -10.82 4.46 12.53
CA ALA A 247 -9.67 3.69 12.08
C ALA A 247 -10.10 2.48 11.25
N PHE A 248 -11.20 1.85 11.67
CA PHE A 248 -11.90 0.78 10.98
C PHE A 248 -13.33 1.25 10.65
N ASP A 249 -13.69 1.29 9.37
CA ASP A 249 -15.05 1.58 8.88
C ASP A 249 -15.56 0.39 8.05
N PHE A 250 -16.24 -0.54 8.72
CA PHE A 250 -16.68 -1.82 8.16
C PHE A 250 -18.21 -1.96 8.10
N PRO A 251 -18.86 -1.39 7.06
CA PRO A 251 -20.30 -1.44 6.89
C PRO A 251 -20.90 -2.78 6.43
N SER A 252 -20.08 -3.83 6.24
CA SER A 252 -20.50 -5.16 5.78
C SER A 252 -19.82 -6.28 6.60
N PRO A 253 -20.27 -7.54 6.52
CA PRO A 253 -19.71 -8.59 7.36
C PRO A 253 -18.27 -8.98 6.96
N ALA A 254 -17.41 -9.14 7.96
CA ALA A 254 -16.11 -9.81 7.84
C ALA A 254 -15.76 -10.57 9.13
N ASP A 255 -14.78 -11.47 9.05
CA ASP A 255 -14.13 -12.05 10.22
C ASP A 255 -12.92 -11.21 10.61
N PHE A 256 -12.95 -10.62 11.81
CA PHE A 256 -11.88 -9.79 12.35
C PHE A 256 -11.10 -10.57 13.39
N ARG A 257 -9.80 -10.72 13.14
CA ARG A 257 -8.86 -11.34 14.07
C ARG A 257 -7.72 -10.38 14.35
N GLY A 258 -7.20 -10.37 15.57
CA GLY A 258 -6.11 -9.46 15.84
C GLY A 258 -5.70 -9.39 17.30
N ASP A 259 -4.60 -8.69 17.53
CA ASP A 259 -4.09 -8.44 18.87
C ASP A 259 -3.24 -7.15 18.87
N ASN A 260 -3.14 -6.51 20.03
CA ASN A 260 -2.35 -5.28 20.21
C ASN A 260 -2.62 -4.24 19.13
N ILE A 261 -3.86 -3.74 19.10
CA ILE A 261 -4.27 -2.69 18.17
C ILE A 261 -4.40 -1.38 18.95
N LEU A 262 -3.75 -0.32 18.48
CA LEU A 262 -3.84 1.01 19.08
C LEU A 262 -4.47 2.00 18.10
N ILE A 263 -5.51 2.70 18.55
CA ILE A 263 -6.19 3.77 17.84
C ILE A 263 -6.12 5.03 18.70
N ILE A 264 -5.55 6.12 18.19
CA ILE A 264 -5.47 7.41 18.88
C ILE A 264 -5.94 8.52 17.94
N GLY A 265 -6.82 9.39 18.41
CA GLY A 265 -7.18 10.60 17.67
C GLY A 265 -7.97 10.33 16.39
N ALA A 266 -8.74 9.24 16.34
CA ALA A 266 -9.57 8.89 15.19
C ALA A 266 -10.94 9.60 15.20
N ASN A 267 -11.67 9.46 14.09
CA ASN A 267 -13.01 10.04 13.87
C ASN A 267 -13.05 11.58 14.01
N GLN A 268 -12.03 12.28 13.51
CA GLN A 268 -11.92 13.74 13.59
C GLN A 268 -13.03 14.50 12.85
N ASN A 269 -13.68 13.88 11.87
CA ASN A 269 -14.71 14.49 11.05
C ASN A 269 -16.14 14.12 11.50
N ASN A 270 -16.31 13.39 12.60
CA ASN A 270 -17.62 12.96 13.15
C ASN A 270 -18.48 12.16 12.15
N GLU A 271 -17.90 11.09 11.58
CA GLU A 271 -18.51 10.33 10.47
C GLU A 271 -19.24 9.05 10.94
N ARG A 272 -18.97 8.65 12.18
CA ARG A 272 -19.57 7.53 12.92
C ARG A 272 -19.69 7.87 14.39
N ASP A 273 -20.47 7.07 15.12
CA ASP A 273 -20.63 7.18 16.57
C ASP A 273 -19.50 6.45 17.34
N GLY A 274 -18.57 5.78 16.65
CA GLY A 274 -17.39 5.15 17.25
C GLY A 274 -16.13 5.20 16.38
N SER A 275 -14.95 5.22 17.02
CA SER A 275 -13.63 5.21 16.35
C SER A 275 -13.21 3.84 15.79
N PHE A 276 -13.88 2.78 16.22
CA PHE A 276 -13.95 1.51 15.53
C PHE A 276 -15.42 1.26 15.16
N TYR A 277 -15.71 1.20 13.87
CA TYR A 277 -17.06 0.96 13.37
C TYR A 277 -17.15 -0.37 12.61
N ALA A 278 -18.13 -1.20 12.98
CA ALA A 278 -18.49 -2.39 12.23
C ALA A 278 -19.97 -2.73 12.36
N ARG A 279 -20.52 -3.38 11.34
CA ARG A 279 -21.89 -3.90 11.39
C ARG A 279 -22.16 -5.13 10.54
N ALA A 280 -23.41 -5.61 10.61
CA ALA A 280 -24.03 -6.53 9.64
C ALA A 280 -23.45 -7.94 9.63
N GLY A 281 -23.24 -8.53 10.80
CA GLY A 281 -22.77 -9.90 11.01
C GLY A 281 -21.25 -10.03 11.04
N GLY A 282 -20.53 -8.98 11.41
CA GLY A 282 -19.09 -9.05 11.65
C GLY A 282 -18.77 -9.95 12.85
N ASN A 283 -17.78 -10.83 12.72
CA ASN A 283 -17.39 -11.74 13.79
C ASN A 283 -15.99 -11.41 14.29
N PHE A 284 -15.83 -11.26 15.60
CA PHE A 284 -14.64 -10.71 16.26
C PHE A 284 -13.91 -11.76 17.10
N ASP A 285 -12.60 -11.79 16.97
CA ASP A 285 -11.66 -12.53 17.81
C ASP A 285 -10.42 -11.65 18.02
N LEU A 286 -10.56 -10.69 18.94
CA LEU A 286 -9.52 -9.71 19.24
C LEU A 286 -8.95 -9.93 20.64
N GLY A 287 -7.62 -9.95 20.76
CA GLY A 287 -6.93 -9.93 22.06
C GLY A 287 -7.09 -8.56 22.73
N ARG A 288 -6.08 -7.70 22.56
CA ARG A 288 -6.05 -6.36 23.13
C ARG A 288 -6.33 -5.26 22.11
N LEU A 289 -7.28 -4.39 22.43
CA LEU A 289 -7.64 -3.20 21.67
C LEU A 289 -7.54 -1.95 22.57
N SER A 290 -6.86 -0.92 22.10
CA SER A 290 -6.65 0.33 22.85
C SER A 290 -7.16 1.50 22.02
N ILE A 291 -8.16 2.26 22.50
CA ILE A 291 -8.80 3.36 21.74
C ILE A 291 -8.86 4.64 22.57
N HIS A 292 -8.18 5.68 22.09
CA HIS A 292 -7.96 6.90 22.86
C HIS A 292 -8.26 8.16 22.07
N ASP A 293 -8.69 9.19 22.81
CA ASP A 293 -8.78 10.57 22.35
C ASP A 293 -9.53 10.73 21.04
N SER A 294 -10.61 9.96 20.85
CA SER A 294 -11.51 10.16 19.71
C SER A 294 -12.05 11.58 19.76
N ALA A 295 -11.92 12.32 18.66
CA ALA A 295 -12.43 13.70 18.62
C ALA A 295 -13.95 13.74 18.80
N HIS A 296 -14.63 12.73 18.26
CA HIS A 296 -16.06 12.54 18.31
C HIS A 296 -16.44 11.08 18.51
N GLY A 297 -17.62 10.85 19.10
CA GLY A 297 -18.15 9.51 19.32
C GLY A 297 -17.47 8.75 20.46
N ALA A 298 -17.73 7.45 20.49
CA ALA A 298 -17.24 6.49 21.45
C ALA A 298 -16.00 5.74 20.95
N ALA A 299 -15.47 4.83 21.77
CA ALA A 299 -14.43 3.91 21.35
C ALA A 299 -14.93 2.96 20.24
N LEU A 300 -16.09 2.34 20.46
CA LEU A 300 -16.66 1.29 19.62
C LEU A 300 -18.08 1.65 19.16
N GLU A 301 -18.39 1.29 17.91
CA GLU A 301 -19.73 1.20 17.36
C GLU A 301 -19.85 -0.12 16.60
N LEU A 302 -20.27 -1.16 17.31
CA LEU A 302 -20.49 -2.50 16.78
C LEU A 302 -21.99 -2.80 16.80
N LEU A 303 -22.57 -3.04 15.63
CA LEU A 303 -24.02 -3.22 15.44
C LEU A 303 -24.28 -4.57 14.75
N ASP A 304 -25.15 -5.41 15.33
CA ASP A 304 -25.40 -6.75 14.76
C ASP A 304 -24.08 -7.53 14.50
N CYS A 305 -23.20 -7.59 15.50
CA CYS A 305 -21.91 -8.31 15.41
C CYS A 305 -21.92 -9.54 16.32
N SER A 306 -20.87 -10.36 16.24
CA SER A 306 -20.65 -11.50 17.15
C SER A 306 -19.19 -11.61 17.56
N GLY A 307 -18.90 -12.38 18.61
CA GLY A 307 -17.53 -12.75 18.98
C GLY A 307 -17.04 -12.07 20.25
N ARG A 308 -15.73 -11.86 20.36
CA ARG A 308 -15.08 -11.42 21.60
C ARG A 308 -13.92 -10.45 21.37
N ILE A 309 -13.78 -9.52 22.32
CA ILE A 309 -12.58 -8.70 22.56
C ILE A 309 -12.09 -9.03 23.96
N GLU A 310 -10.86 -9.50 24.13
CA GLU A 310 -10.38 -9.93 25.44
C GLU A 310 -10.17 -8.74 26.39
N GLU A 311 -9.54 -7.67 25.88
CA GLU A 311 -9.28 -6.45 26.63
C GLU A 311 -9.51 -5.20 25.76
N LEU A 312 -10.33 -4.27 26.26
CA LEU A 312 -10.47 -2.92 25.75
C LEU A 312 -9.84 -1.93 26.75
N VAL A 313 -8.78 -1.25 26.34
CA VAL A 313 -8.22 -0.10 27.05
C VAL A 313 -8.71 1.18 26.38
N HIS A 314 -9.25 2.13 27.13
CA HIS A 314 -9.78 3.35 26.51
C HIS A 314 -9.67 4.59 27.40
N SER A 315 -9.56 5.77 26.79
CA SER A 315 -9.74 7.06 27.47
C SER A 315 -10.00 8.17 26.45
N GLY A 316 -10.39 9.36 26.90
CA GLY A 316 -10.55 10.52 26.01
C GLY A 316 -11.67 10.44 24.97
N ASN A 317 -12.53 9.41 24.96
CA ASN A 317 -13.63 9.27 24.00
C ASN A 317 -14.92 9.87 24.57
N PRO A 318 -15.53 10.90 23.95
CA PRO A 318 -16.75 11.55 24.46
C PRO A 318 -17.94 10.62 24.70
N GLY A 319 -18.12 9.61 23.84
CA GLY A 319 -19.16 8.58 23.95
C GLY A 319 -18.78 7.40 24.86
N GLY A 320 -17.64 7.45 25.55
CA GLY A 320 -17.16 6.36 26.39
C GLY A 320 -16.79 5.12 25.57
N VAL A 321 -17.25 3.95 26.01
CA VAL A 321 -17.04 2.67 25.30
C VAL A 321 -17.89 2.61 24.03
N GLY A 322 -19.16 3.01 24.10
CA GLY A 322 -20.08 2.99 22.95
C GLY A 322 -20.91 1.72 22.86
N VAL A 323 -21.27 1.33 21.63
CA VAL A 323 -22.16 0.21 21.34
C VAL A 323 -21.35 -1.03 20.97
N THR A 324 -21.66 -2.18 21.58
CA THR A 324 -20.91 -3.44 21.45
C THR A 324 -21.84 -4.62 21.18
N GLU A 325 -22.85 -4.44 20.34
CA GLU A 325 -23.94 -5.41 20.16
C GLU A 325 -23.42 -6.78 19.69
N GLY A 326 -23.70 -7.81 20.49
CA GLY A 326 -23.33 -9.20 20.23
C GLY A 326 -21.84 -9.54 20.38
N VAL A 327 -20.99 -8.57 20.73
CA VAL A 327 -19.56 -8.78 21.00
C VAL A 327 -19.29 -8.72 22.50
N GLU A 328 -18.75 -9.81 23.05
CA GLU A 328 -18.35 -9.87 24.46
C GLU A 328 -17.03 -9.11 24.66
N ILE A 329 -16.96 -8.25 25.66
CA ILE A 329 -15.70 -7.62 26.08
C ILE A 329 -15.30 -8.19 27.44
N GLY A 330 -14.17 -8.90 27.48
CA GLY A 330 -13.71 -9.56 28.70
C GLY A 330 -13.35 -8.56 29.81
N THR A 331 -12.44 -7.64 29.50
CA THR A 331 -12.00 -6.59 30.43
C THR A 331 -12.11 -5.22 29.77
N VAL A 332 -12.64 -4.23 30.50
CA VAL A 332 -12.67 -2.82 30.08
C VAL A 332 -11.87 -2.00 31.09
N THR A 333 -10.79 -1.39 30.64
CA THR A 333 -9.90 -0.58 31.46
C THR A 333 -9.91 0.87 30.96
N ARG A 334 -10.25 1.81 31.85
CA ARG A 334 -10.02 3.23 31.56
C ARG A 334 -8.61 3.62 31.97
N GLY A 335 -7.76 4.05 31.04
CA GLY A 335 -6.35 4.32 31.35
C GLY A 335 -5.54 4.90 30.19
N ASP A 336 -4.22 4.79 30.33
CA ASP A 336 -3.26 5.23 29.32
C ASP A 336 -3.26 4.30 28.11
N PRO A 337 -2.89 4.81 26.91
CA PRO A 337 -2.69 3.98 25.73
C PRO A 337 -1.69 2.86 25.97
N ILE A 338 -1.94 1.69 25.36
CA ILE A 338 -0.96 0.61 25.31
C ILE A 338 0.28 1.09 24.54
N SER A 339 1.46 0.62 24.93
CA SER A 339 2.69 0.96 24.23
C SER A 339 2.94 -0.03 23.10
N LEU A 340 2.97 0.48 21.86
CA LEU A 340 3.39 -0.25 20.67
C LEU A 340 4.44 0.58 19.95
N ASP A 341 5.39 -0.09 19.30
CA ASP A 341 6.47 0.55 18.56
C ASP A 341 6.57 0.01 17.12
N PRO A 342 5.51 0.14 16.30
CA PRO A 342 5.63 -0.10 14.86
C PRO A 342 6.58 0.94 14.24
N PRO A 343 7.08 0.68 13.03
CA PRO A 343 8.01 1.59 12.36
C PRO A 343 7.45 3.00 12.18
N VAL A 344 8.34 3.99 12.16
CA VAL A 344 8.09 5.32 11.61
C VAL A 344 8.62 5.39 10.17
N ALA A 345 8.28 6.45 9.45
CA ALA A 345 8.62 6.55 8.03
C ALA A 345 10.13 6.52 7.73
N GLU A 346 10.97 6.95 8.67
CA GLU A 346 12.43 6.88 8.57
C GLU A 346 12.96 5.44 8.64
N ASP A 347 12.20 4.52 9.22
CA ASP A 347 12.59 3.11 9.40
C ASP A 347 12.38 2.26 8.14
N VAL A 348 11.53 2.72 7.23
CA VAL A 348 11.01 1.96 6.09
C VAL A 348 11.23 2.70 4.77
N GLY A 349 10.82 2.07 3.67
CA GLY A 349 10.91 2.67 2.33
C GLY A 349 12.22 2.35 1.60
N ALA A 350 12.43 3.03 0.48
CA ALA A 350 13.59 2.85 -0.39
C ALA A 350 14.85 3.45 0.24
N ARG A 351 15.96 2.69 0.22
CA ARG A 351 17.25 3.05 0.83
C ARG A 351 18.43 2.78 -0.09
#